data_AF-A0A225WAG1-F1
#
_entry.id   AF-A0A225WAG1-F1
#
_cell.length_a   1.000
_cell.length_b   1.000
_cell.length_c   1.000
_cell.angle_alpha   90.00
_cell.angle_beta   90.00
_cell.angle_gamma   90.00
#
_symmetry.space_group_name_H-M   'P 1'
#
loop_
_entity.id
_entity.type
_entity.pdbx_description
1 polymer ?
#
loop_
_entity_poly.entity_id
_entity_poly.type
_entity_poly.pdbx_seq_one_letter_code
_entity_poly.pdbx_strand_id
1 'polypeptide(L)'
;MSIKLRLLRSVRNVNYVFKLNPVEVKKIDILESKLKDQQDELDRLRGKIGEINPTFLYVESTTWVSSKLKWENVTSEKFALTANNTSIRVLAPGLYNIGVLVNHMPVQNHVMGTISLQKNGAQIQCAVTSATYDNYNGRYQSHQTSSSLMCIVQIKENEEITVVCTGSSAIANASSYLTALWIGD
;
A
#
# COMPACT_ATOMS: atom_id res chain seq x y z
N MET A 1 5.16 -61.67 -21.14
CA MET A 1 4.41 -62.58 -20.24
C MET A 1 3.55 -63.48 -21.11
N SER A 2 3.54 -64.80 -20.91
CA SER A 2 2.79 -65.72 -21.77
C SER A 2 1.75 -66.49 -20.99
N ILE A 3 0.55 -66.61 -21.55
CA ILE A 3 -0.58 -67.33 -20.94
C ILE A 3 -0.99 -68.46 -21.89
N LYS A 4 -1.10 -69.67 -21.36
CA LYS A 4 -1.60 -70.85 -22.07
C LYS A 4 -3.12 -70.87 -22.00
N LEU A 5 -3.78 -70.73 -23.13
CA LEU A 5 -5.23 -70.82 -23.23
C LEU A 5 -5.59 -72.16 -23.89
N ARG A 6 -6.48 -72.93 -23.25
CA ARG A 6 -7.08 -74.12 -23.84
C ARG A 6 -8.42 -73.75 -24.46
N LEU A 7 -8.52 -73.88 -25.78
CA LEU A 7 -9.74 -73.66 -26.54
C LEU A 7 -9.97 -74.88 -27.45
N LEU A 8 -11.18 -75.43 -27.43
CA LEU A 8 -11.59 -76.57 -28.28
C LEU A 8 -10.59 -77.74 -28.29
N ARG A 9 -10.21 -78.22 -27.09
CA ARG A 9 -9.25 -79.32 -26.88
C ARG A 9 -7.83 -79.10 -27.43
N SER A 10 -7.49 -77.89 -27.88
CA SER A 10 -6.14 -77.50 -28.30
C SER A 10 -5.55 -76.47 -27.33
N VAL A 11 -4.25 -76.57 -27.05
CA VAL A 11 -3.52 -75.60 -26.21
C VAL A 11 -2.87 -74.58 -27.12
N ARG A 12 -3.19 -73.29 -26.95
CA ARG A 12 -2.51 -72.20 -27.66
C ARG A 12 -1.78 -71.28 -26.67
N ASN A 13 -0.54 -70.95 -27.00
CA ASN A 13 0.25 -69.97 -26.24
C ASN A 13 -0.05 -68.57 -26.78
N VAL A 14 -0.51 -67.67 -25.92
CA VAL A 14 -0.64 -66.25 -26.24
C VAL A 14 0.49 -65.50 -25.53
N ASN A 15 1.32 -64.83 -26.33
CA ASN A 15 2.44 -64.04 -25.84
C ASN A 15 2.03 -62.57 -25.78
N TYR A 16 1.96 -62.00 -24.58
CA TYR A 16 1.81 -60.57 -24.38
C TYR A 16 3.18 -59.91 -24.31
N VAL A 17 3.40 -58.95 -25.21
CA VAL A 17 4.61 -58.09 -25.26
C VAL A 17 4.19 -56.69 -24.88
N PHE A 18 4.72 -56.17 -23.77
CA PHE A 18 4.58 -54.76 -23.41
C PHE A 18 5.58 -53.95 -24.24
N LYS A 19 5.09 -53.12 -25.15
CA LYS A 19 5.93 -52.11 -25.82
C LYS A 19 6.06 -50.91 -24.89
N LEU A 20 7.16 -50.85 -24.15
CA LEU A 20 7.58 -49.63 -23.48
C LEU A 20 8.12 -48.68 -24.56
N ASN A 21 7.45 -47.55 -24.77
CA ASN A 21 8.01 -46.50 -25.61
C ASN A 21 9.21 -45.92 -24.86
N PRO A 22 10.43 -45.99 -25.44
CA PRO A 22 11.60 -45.43 -24.78
C PRO A 22 11.38 -43.93 -24.59
N VAL A 23 11.53 -43.46 -23.35
CA VAL A 23 11.64 -42.03 -23.10
C VAL A 23 12.97 -41.61 -23.71
N GLU A 24 12.91 -40.81 -24.77
CA GLU A 24 14.09 -40.28 -25.43
C GLU A 24 14.89 -39.46 -24.41
N VAL A 25 16.15 -39.86 -24.17
CA VAL A 25 17.08 -39.17 -23.25
C VAL A 25 17.15 -37.68 -23.56
N LYS A 26 17.09 -37.30 -24.84
CA LYS A 26 17.04 -35.90 -25.28
C LYS A 26 15.89 -35.08 -24.67
N LYS A 27 14.74 -35.71 -24.40
CA LYS A 27 13.60 -35.02 -23.76
C LYS A 27 13.88 -34.75 -22.28
N ILE A 28 14.67 -35.61 -21.62
CA ILE A 28 15.08 -35.41 -20.23
C ILE A 28 16.06 -34.23 -20.17
N ASP A 29 17.06 -34.17 -21.03
CA ASP A 29 18.03 -33.06 -21.08
C ASP A 29 17.34 -31.71 -21.34
N ILE A 30 16.37 -31.67 -22.26
CA ILE A 30 15.59 -30.46 -22.54
C ILE A 30 14.76 -30.02 -21.32
N LEU A 31 14.14 -30.97 -20.64
CA LEU A 31 13.34 -30.68 -19.45
C LEU A 31 14.20 -30.23 -18.28
N GLU A 32 15.36 -30.84 -18.08
CA GLU A 32 16.34 -30.46 -17.06
C GLU A 32 16.86 -29.05 -17.31
N SER A 33 17.22 -28.72 -18.56
CA SER A 33 17.62 -27.37 -18.96
C SER A 33 16.51 -26.36 -18.67
N LYS A 34 15.26 -26.64 -19.05
CA LYS A 34 14.13 -25.74 -18.77
C LYS A 34 13.87 -25.56 -17.28
N LEU A 35 13.97 -26.63 -16.49
CA LEU A 35 13.75 -26.58 -15.05
C LEU A 35 14.85 -25.76 -14.37
N LYS A 36 16.10 -25.90 -14.83
CA LYS A 36 17.22 -25.06 -14.41
C LYS A 36 17.01 -23.59 -14.77
N ASP A 37 16.64 -23.30 -16.02
CA ASP A 37 16.36 -21.91 -16.46
C ASP A 37 15.23 -21.27 -15.63
N GLN A 38 14.20 -22.05 -15.30
CA GLN A 38 13.10 -21.60 -14.43
C GLN A 38 13.56 -21.37 -12.99
N GLN A 39 14.40 -22.25 -12.45
CA GLN A 39 14.95 -22.12 -11.11
C GLN A 39 15.86 -20.88 -11.01
N ASP A 40 16.73 -20.66 -12.01
CA ASP A 40 17.61 -19.50 -12.09
C ASP A 40 16.82 -18.19 -12.19
N GLU A 41 15.71 -18.17 -12.96
CA GLU A 41 14.83 -17.00 -13.04
C GLU A 41 14.08 -16.75 -11.72
N LEU A 42 13.62 -17.81 -11.05
CA LEU A 42 12.99 -17.69 -9.72
C LEU A 42 13.96 -17.15 -8.68
N ASP A 43 15.20 -17.60 -8.69
CA ASP A 43 16.22 -17.14 -7.75
C ASP A 43 16.65 -15.70 -8.08
N ARG A 44 16.68 -15.32 -9.36
CA ARG A 44 16.85 -13.93 -9.79
C ARG A 44 15.71 -13.03 -9.28
N LEU A 45 14.46 -13.47 -9.42
CA LEU A 45 13.29 -12.72 -8.96
C LEU A 45 13.24 -12.62 -7.43
N ARG A 46 13.59 -13.70 -6.71
CA ARG A 46 13.71 -13.70 -5.25
C ARG A 46 14.80 -12.76 -4.77
N GLY A 47 15.94 -12.70 -5.46
CA GLY A 47 16.99 -11.72 -5.20
C GLY A 47 16.48 -10.28 -5.30
N LYS A 48 15.71 -9.97 -6.36
CA LYS A 48 15.09 -8.65 -6.53
C LYS A 48 14.05 -8.33 -5.46
N ILE A 49 13.23 -9.30 -5.06
CA ILE A 49 12.20 -9.09 -4.02
C ILE A 49 12.84 -8.87 -2.65
N GLY A 50 13.96 -9.56 -2.35
CA GLY A 50 14.73 -9.35 -1.12
C GLY A 50 15.35 -7.96 -0.99
N GLU A 51 15.54 -7.25 -2.10
CA GLU A 51 16.02 -5.84 -2.13
C GLU A 51 14.89 -4.82 -1.97
N ILE A 52 13.63 -5.20 -2.20
CA ILE A 52 12.47 -4.32 -2.04
C ILE A 52 12.06 -4.33 -0.57
N ASN A 53 12.78 -3.57 0.26
CA ASN A 53 12.21 -3.08 1.52
C ASN A 53 11.16 -2.03 1.15
N PRO A 54 9.85 -2.32 1.28
CA PRO A 54 8.82 -1.38 0.87
C PRO A 54 8.99 -0.09 1.68
N THR A 55 9.22 1.01 0.97
CA THR A 55 9.33 2.32 1.62
C THR A 55 7.93 2.70 2.09
N PHE A 56 7.69 2.47 3.38
CA PHE A 56 6.44 2.72 4.06
C PHE A 56 6.66 3.69 5.21
N LEU A 57 5.70 4.57 5.40
CA LEU A 57 5.63 5.50 6.52
C LEU A 57 4.27 5.37 7.19
N TYR A 58 4.30 5.31 8.51
CA TYR A 58 3.15 5.52 9.37
C TYR A 58 3.55 6.52 10.44
N VAL A 59 2.79 7.61 10.57
CA VAL A 59 3.01 8.61 11.61
C VAL A 59 1.70 9.05 12.23
N GLU A 60 1.80 9.46 13.48
CA GLU A 60 0.69 9.95 14.27
C GLU A 60 0.85 11.44 14.56
N SER A 61 -0.28 12.09 14.82
CA SER A 61 -0.35 13.49 15.24
C SER A 61 -1.45 13.64 16.28
N THR A 62 -1.07 13.90 17.53
CA THR A 62 -2.02 14.17 18.63
C THR A 62 -2.40 15.66 18.73
N THR A 63 -1.57 16.55 18.18
CA THR A 63 -1.70 18.00 18.34
C THR A 63 -1.51 18.75 17.02
N TRP A 64 -2.02 19.99 16.97
CA TRP A 64 -1.88 20.86 15.82
C TRP A 64 -1.06 22.10 16.20
N VAL A 65 -0.29 22.64 15.26
CA VAL A 65 0.46 23.90 15.43
C VAL A 65 0.14 24.81 14.25
N SER A 66 -0.36 26.01 14.53
CA SER A 66 -0.67 27.02 13.49
C SER A 66 -1.49 26.45 12.34
N SER A 67 -2.60 25.76 12.65
CA SER A 67 -3.48 25.12 11.66
C SER A 67 -2.85 23.97 10.86
N LYS A 68 -1.74 23.38 11.33
CA LYS A 68 -1.12 22.20 10.71
C LYS A 68 -1.04 21.05 11.69
N LEU A 69 -1.17 19.82 11.19
CA LEU A 69 -0.88 18.63 12.00
C LEU A 69 0.59 18.64 12.43
N LYS A 70 0.85 18.24 13.68
CA LYS A 70 2.20 18.11 14.22
C LYS A 70 2.51 16.61 14.36
N TRP A 71 3.39 16.14 13.50
CA TRP A 71 3.74 14.72 13.41
C TRP A 71 4.72 14.32 14.51
N GLU A 72 4.58 13.08 14.96
CA GLU A 72 5.42 12.47 15.97
C GLU A 72 6.26 11.34 15.34
N ASN A 73 7.53 11.26 15.73
CA ASN A 73 8.44 10.13 15.50
C ASN A 73 8.43 9.55 14.06
N VAL A 74 9.15 10.17 13.13
CA VAL A 74 9.49 9.55 11.84
C VAL A 74 10.76 8.71 12.01
N THR A 75 10.62 7.38 12.02
CA THR A 75 11.75 6.43 12.04
C THR A 75 11.93 5.81 10.65
N SER A 76 12.34 6.61 9.68
CA SER A 76 12.61 6.13 8.32
C SER A 76 13.80 6.85 7.70
N GLU A 77 14.62 6.14 6.95
CA GLU A 77 15.72 6.75 6.17
C GLU A 77 15.22 7.49 4.93
N LYS A 78 13.97 7.28 4.52
CA LYS A 78 13.37 7.85 3.30
C LYS A 78 12.47 9.05 3.56
N PHE A 79 12.25 9.38 4.84
CA PHE A 79 11.40 10.50 5.25
C PHE A 79 12.07 11.24 6.40
N ALA A 80 11.95 12.57 6.42
CA ALA A 80 12.46 13.40 7.51
C ALA A 80 11.39 14.40 7.96
N LEU A 81 11.32 14.67 9.26
CA LEU A 81 10.51 15.78 9.77
C LEU A 81 11.21 17.12 9.55
N THR A 82 10.42 18.16 9.29
CA THR A 82 10.90 19.55 9.37
C THR A 82 11.14 19.96 10.83
N ALA A 83 11.87 21.06 11.05
CA ALA A 83 12.26 21.50 12.41
C ALA A 83 11.07 21.76 13.36
N ASN A 84 9.90 22.07 12.82
CA ASN A 84 8.66 22.29 13.58
C ASN A 84 7.72 21.07 13.62
N ASN A 85 8.13 19.95 13.01
CA ASN A 85 7.38 18.70 12.84
C ASN A 85 6.01 18.86 12.14
N THR A 86 5.75 19.96 11.42
CA THR A 86 4.47 20.14 10.72
C THR A 86 4.43 19.53 9.33
N SER A 87 5.59 19.25 8.77
CA SER A 87 5.74 18.73 7.43
C SER A 87 6.66 17.51 7.42
N ILE A 88 6.40 16.63 6.48
CA ILE A 88 7.21 15.43 6.23
C ILE A 88 7.91 15.64 4.90
N ARG A 89 9.22 15.71 4.92
CA ARG A 89 10.06 15.82 3.74
C ARG A 89 10.38 14.43 3.21
N VAL A 90 10.13 14.21 1.92
CA VAL A 90 10.37 12.95 1.23
C VAL A 90 11.79 12.94 0.66
N LEU A 91 12.57 11.91 0.98
CA LEU A 91 13.97 11.77 0.55
C LEU A 91 14.16 10.75 -0.58
N ALA A 92 13.19 9.86 -0.80
CA ALA A 92 13.15 9.03 -1.99
C ALA A 92 12.14 9.61 -3.00
N PRO A 93 12.54 10.04 -4.20
CA PRO A 93 11.57 10.40 -5.22
C PRO A 93 10.74 9.17 -5.64
N GLY A 94 9.59 9.41 -6.28
CA GLY A 94 8.78 8.35 -6.88
C GLY A 94 7.28 8.60 -6.76
N LEU A 95 6.52 7.58 -7.10
CA LEU A 95 5.06 7.53 -7.00
C LEU A 95 4.65 7.01 -5.62
N TYR A 96 3.85 7.78 -4.91
CA TYR A 96 3.38 7.45 -3.57
C TYR A 96 1.87 7.31 -3.52
N ASN A 97 1.37 6.31 -2.80
CA ASN A 97 0.02 6.29 -2.27
C ASN A 97 0.04 6.91 -0.86
N ILE A 98 -0.67 8.02 -0.69
CA ILE A 98 -0.80 8.71 0.59
C ILE A 98 -2.23 8.59 1.08
N GLY A 99 -2.37 8.16 2.33
CA GLY A 99 -3.62 8.21 3.08
C GLY A 99 -3.45 9.04 4.35
N VAL A 100 -4.42 9.89 4.65
CA VAL A 100 -4.47 10.71 5.85
C VAL A 100 -5.83 10.56 6.48
N LEU A 101 -5.88 10.26 7.78
CA LEU A 101 -7.08 10.33 8.60
C LEU A 101 -6.91 11.47 9.60
N VAL A 102 -7.74 12.49 9.47
CA VAL A 102 -7.73 13.64 10.38
C VAL A 102 -8.93 13.56 11.30
N ASN A 103 -8.66 13.51 12.60
CA ASN A 103 -9.66 13.59 13.65
C ASN A 103 -9.78 15.04 14.11
N HIS A 104 -10.97 15.62 13.99
CA HIS A 104 -11.17 17.05 14.17
C HIS A 104 -12.58 17.40 14.63
N MET A 105 -12.76 18.66 15.03
CA MET A 105 -14.07 19.25 15.28
C MET A 105 -14.15 20.59 14.54
N PRO A 106 -15.12 20.78 13.63
CA PRO A 106 -15.36 22.08 13.00
C PRO A 106 -15.57 23.17 14.05
N VAL A 107 -14.97 24.34 13.86
CA VAL A 107 -15.11 25.45 14.81
C VAL A 107 -16.56 25.94 14.82
N GLN A 108 -17.13 26.11 16.01
CA GLN A 108 -18.51 26.56 16.16
C GLN A 108 -18.70 27.95 15.54
N ASN A 109 -19.84 28.16 14.87
CA ASN A 109 -20.16 29.39 14.12
C ASN A 109 -19.23 29.69 12.93
N HIS A 110 -18.36 28.75 12.55
CA HIS A 110 -17.64 28.82 11.29
C HIS A 110 -18.44 28.08 10.21
N VAL A 111 -18.84 28.81 9.18
CA VAL A 111 -19.74 28.30 8.13
C VAL A 111 -18.99 27.37 7.16
N MET A 112 -17.67 27.54 7.04
CA MET A 112 -16.82 26.74 6.16
C MET A 112 -15.44 26.56 6.76
N GLY A 113 -14.96 25.32 6.73
CA GLY A 113 -13.59 24.93 7.03
C GLY A 113 -13.11 23.89 6.03
N THR A 114 -11.80 23.65 6.01
CA THR A 114 -11.18 22.71 5.10
C THR A 114 -10.05 21.94 5.76
N ILE A 115 -9.84 20.72 5.28
CA ILE A 115 -8.66 19.93 5.59
C ILE A 115 -7.99 19.63 4.26
N SER A 116 -6.81 20.20 4.08
CA SER A 116 -6.07 20.24 2.83
C SER A 116 -4.81 19.38 2.98
N LEU A 117 -4.69 18.37 2.12
CA LEU A 117 -3.43 17.67 1.90
C LEU A 117 -2.63 18.45 0.86
N GLN A 118 -1.45 18.89 1.23
CA GLN A 118 -0.59 19.73 0.41
C GLN A 118 0.74 19.06 0.11
N LYS A 119 1.21 19.26 -1.11
CA LYS A 119 2.55 18.91 -1.59
C LYS A 119 3.30 20.19 -1.93
N ASN A 120 4.39 20.46 -1.22
CA ASN A 120 5.22 21.65 -1.38
C ASN A 120 4.38 22.96 -1.35
N GLY A 121 3.41 23.04 -0.44
CA GLY A 121 2.47 24.15 -0.31
C GLY A 121 1.31 24.18 -1.31
N ALA A 122 1.33 23.36 -2.37
CA ALA A 122 0.23 23.23 -3.31
C ALA A 122 -0.78 22.19 -2.82
N GLN A 123 -2.06 22.54 -2.78
CA GLN A 123 -3.12 21.59 -2.42
C GLN A 123 -3.26 20.51 -3.49
N ILE A 124 -3.19 19.24 -3.07
CA ILE A 124 -3.42 18.07 -3.93
C ILE A 124 -4.76 17.39 -3.63
N GLN A 125 -5.29 17.55 -2.41
CA GLN A 125 -6.62 17.08 -2.05
C GLN A 125 -7.22 17.94 -0.93
N CYS A 126 -8.54 17.98 -0.85
CA CYS A 126 -9.25 18.74 0.16
C CYS A 126 -10.53 18.03 0.58
N ALA A 127 -10.81 18.06 1.89
CA ALA A 127 -12.11 17.75 2.47
C ALA A 127 -12.71 19.02 3.05
N VAL A 128 -14.02 19.22 2.84
CA VAL A 128 -14.76 20.37 3.39
C VAL A 128 -15.37 19.97 4.71
N THR A 129 -15.31 20.88 5.68
CA THR A 129 -15.83 20.70 7.03
C THR A 129 -16.74 21.86 7.37
N SER A 130 -17.87 21.64 8.03
CA SER A 130 -18.74 22.73 8.45
C SER A 130 -19.47 22.39 9.75
N ALA A 131 -19.83 23.44 10.48
CA ALA A 131 -20.83 23.33 11.55
C ALA A 131 -22.23 23.27 10.92
N THR A 132 -23.15 22.56 11.56
CA THR A 132 -24.54 22.46 11.11
C THR A 132 -25.40 23.45 11.89
N TYR A 133 -26.32 24.14 11.21
CA TYR A 133 -27.25 25.05 11.87
C TYR A 133 -28.37 24.28 12.57
N ASP A 134 -28.50 24.46 13.87
CA ASP A 134 -29.57 23.91 14.68
C ASP A 134 -30.71 24.93 14.76
N ASN A 135 -31.78 24.68 14.00
CA ASN A 135 -32.97 25.52 13.94
C ASN A 135 -33.70 25.62 15.29
N TYR A 136 -33.60 24.58 16.15
CA TYR A 136 -34.31 24.56 17.43
C TYR A 136 -33.65 25.49 18.44
N ASN A 137 -32.31 25.47 18.49
CA ASN A 137 -31.53 26.31 19.40
C ASN A 137 -31.04 27.63 18.78
N GLY A 138 -31.33 27.87 17.50
CA GLY A 138 -30.95 29.10 16.76
C GLY A 138 -29.44 29.33 16.67
N ARG A 139 -28.63 28.25 16.60
CA ARG A 139 -27.16 28.34 16.64
C ARG A 139 -26.48 27.27 15.81
N TYR A 140 -25.25 27.53 15.36
CA TYR A 140 -24.43 26.49 14.75
C TYR A 140 -23.88 25.55 15.82
N GLN A 141 -23.93 24.25 15.54
CA GLN A 141 -23.35 23.19 16.37
C GLN A 141 -22.36 22.35 15.56
N SER A 142 -21.33 21.88 16.24
CA SER A 142 -20.28 21.03 15.67
C SER A 142 -20.12 19.78 16.53
N HIS A 143 -19.84 18.67 15.88
CA HIS A 143 -19.51 17.41 16.54
C HIS A 143 -18.09 16.98 16.14
N GLN A 144 -17.46 16.21 17.02
CA GLN A 144 -16.22 15.52 16.69
C GLN A 144 -16.47 14.59 15.50
N THR A 145 -15.57 14.60 14.53
CA THR A 145 -15.69 13.81 13.31
C THR A 145 -14.31 13.48 12.76
N SER A 146 -14.28 12.65 11.73
CA SER A 146 -13.07 12.24 11.04
C SER A 146 -13.19 12.56 9.55
N SER A 147 -12.08 12.91 8.93
CA SER A 147 -12.02 13.13 7.49
C SER A 147 -10.81 12.42 6.90
N SER A 148 -11.05 11.66 5.84
CA SER A 148 -10.02 10.90 5.15
C SER A 148 -9.66 11.57 3.84
N LEU A 149 -8.36 11.71 3.59
CA LEU A 149 -7.80 12.16 2.33
C LEU A 149 -6.93 11.01 1.80
N MET A 150 -7.13 10.63 0.54
CA MET A 150 -6.30 9.63 -0.12
C MET A 150 -5.97 10.08 -1.54
N CYS A 151 -4.70 9.98 -1.92
CA CYS A 151 -4.26 10.27 -3.28
C CYS A 151 -3.04 9.45 -3.68
N ILE A 152 -2.91 9.22 -4.98
CA ILE A 152 -1.67 8.72 -5.58
C ILE A 152 -1.01 9.91 -6.28
N VAL A 153 0.25 10.20 -5.94
CA VAL A 153 0.93 11.41 -6.42
C VAL A 153 2.43 11.17 -6.62
N GLN A 154 3.00 11.76 -7.67
CA GLN A 154 4.44 11.80 -7.87
C GLN A 154 5.07 12.83 -6.93
N ILE A 155 6.09 12.43 -6.20
CA ILE A 155 6.82 13.28 -5.25
C ILE A 155 8.29 13.29 -5.65
N LYS A 156 8.85 14.49 -5.74
CA LYS A 156 10.29 14.68 -5.99
C LYS A 156 11.06 14.65 -4.68
N GLU A 157 12.35 14.39 -4.78
CA GLU A 157 13.24 14.48 -3.64
C GLU A 157 13.17 15.88 -3.00
N ASN A 158 13.14 15.92 -1.67
CA ASN A 158 13.00 17.10 -0.83
C ASN A 158 11.65 17.83 -0.92
N GLU A 159 10.66 17.33 -1.67
CA GLU A 159 9.30 17.86 -1.56
C GLU A 159 8.68 17.50 -0.20
N GLU A 160 7.86 18.41 0.31
CA GLU A 160 7.22 18.29 1.61
C GLU A 160 5.74 17.92 1.48
N ILE A 161 5.29 17.02 2.33
CA ILE A 161 3.88 16.71 2.55
C ILE A 161 3.45 17.45 3.82
N THR A 162 2.34 18.18 3.73
CA THR A 162 1.77 18.93 4.85
C THR A 162 0.25 18.73 4.88
N VAL A 163 -0.32 18.65 6.09
CA VAL A 163 -1.78 18.67 6.27
C VAL A 163 -2.15 19.98 6.96
N VAL A 164 -2.98 20.77 6.29
CA VAL A 164 -3.42 22.09 6.74
C VAL A 164 -4.92 22.05 7.03
N CYS A 165 -5.31 22.46 8.23
CA CYS A 165 -6.67 22.44 8.74
C CYS A 165 -7.13 23.88 9.03
N THR A 166 -8.15 24.34 8.29
CA THR A 166 -8.78 25.65 8.47
C THR A 166 -10.22 25.48 8.94
N GLY A 167 -10.70 26.38 9.79
CA GLY A 167 -12.09 26.31 10.29
C GLY A 167 -12.42 25.07 11.12
N SER A 168 -11.40 24.34 11.57
CA SER A 168 -11.50 23.14 12.41
C SER A 168 -10.48 23.20 13.53
N SER A 169 -10.68 22.36 14.55
CA SER A 169 -9.84 22.27 15.74
C SER A 169 -9.44 20.81 16.02
N ALA A 170 -8.29 20.63 16.66
CA ALA A 170 -7.82 19.33 17.13
C ALA A 170 -8.74 18.80 18.24
N ILE A 171 -8.89 17.48 18.31
CA ILE A 171 -9.60 16.82 19.41
C ILE A 171 -8.61 16.09 20.31
N ALA A 172 -8.72 16.28 21.62
CA ALA A 172 -7.73 15.77 22.59
C ALA A 172 -7.78 14.25 22.82
N ASN A 173 -8.88 13.60 22.40
CA ASN A 173 -9.17 12.18 22.66
C ASN A 173 -8.88 11.26 21.47
N ALA A 174 -8.35 11.76 20.35
CA ALA A 174 -8.02 10.93 19.20
C ALA A 174 -6.82 11.47 18.40
N SER A 175 -5.89 10.59 18.04
CA SER A 175 -4.77 10.90 17.14
C SER A 175 -5.22 10.95 15.69
N SER A 176 -4.60 11.82 14.89
CA SER A 176 -4.67 11.78 13.43
C SER A 176 -3.50 10.97 12.87
N TYR A 177 -3.65 10.41 11.68
CA TYR A 177 -2.68 9.48 11.10
C TYR A 177 -2.34 9.86 9.66
N LEU A 178 -1.09 9.64 9.27
CA LEU A 178 -0.67 9.68 7.88
C LEU A 178 0.09 8.40 7.56
N THR A 179 -0.32 7.77 6.47
CA THR A 179 0.33 6.63 5.85
C THR A 179 0.84 7.02 4.48
N ALA A 180 2.08 6.67 4.15
CA ALA A 180 2.61 6.79 2.80
C ALA A 180 3.26 5.47 2.38
N LEU A 181 2.94 5.00 1.19
CA LEU A 181 3.52 3.81 0.59
C LEU A 181 4.14 4.19 -0.76
N TRP A 182 5.43 3.95 -0.90
CA TRP A 182 6.13 4.07 -2.18
C TRP A 182 5.73 2.91 -3.10
N ILE A 183 5.33 3.24 -4.31
CA ILE A 183 4.85 2.27 -5.32
C ILE A 183 5.98 1.92 -6.30
N GLY A 184 6.81 2.90 -6.64
CA GLY A 184 7.85 2.79 -7.67
C GLY A 184 8.29 4.17 -8.16
N ASP A 185 9.28 4.19 -9.03
CA ASP A 185 9.77 5.42 -9.68
C ASP A 185 8.94 5.82 -10.92
#